data_AF-A0A134CLD3-F1
#
_entry.id   AF-A0A134CLD3-F1
#
_cell.length_a   1.000
_cell.length_b   1.000
_cell.length_c   1.000
_cell.angle_alpha   90.00
_cell.angle_beta   90.00
_cell.angle_gamma   90.00
#
_symmetry.space_group_name_H-M   'P 1'
#
loop_
_entity.id
_entity.type
_entity.pdbx_description
1 polymer ?
#
loop_
_entity_poly.entity_id
_entity_poly.type
_entity_poly.pdbx_seq_one_letter_code
_entity_poly.pdbx_strand_id
1 'polypeptide(L)'
;MLLLQKTRLFSLFGISAAGGIFHNVGQVIVAACIVENIHIFLYLPVLSLAGAGTGILLGIIATFTLQHIKKLPLIKRLHTLS
;
A
#
# COMPACT_ATOMS: atom_id res chain seq x y z
N MET A 1 -6.59 1.57 -0.36
CA MET A 1 -6.09 1.00 0.92
C MET A 1 -7.13 1.02 2.04
N LEU A 2 -7.68 2.18 2.43
CA LEU A 2 -8.64 2.31 3.54
C LEU A 2 -9.89 1.42 3.42
N LEU A 3 -10.45 1.29 2.22
CA LEU A 3 -11.66 0.49 1.98
C LEU A 3 -11.40 -1.02 2.15
N LEU A 4 -10.27 -1.54 1.68
CA LEU A 4 -9.93 -2.96 1.77
C LEU A 4 -9.61 -3.43 3.20
N GLN A 5 -9.11 -2.53 4.06
CA GLN A 5 -8.82 -2.89 5.44
C GLN A 5 -10.08 -3.12 6.27
N LYS A 6 -11.17 -2.41 5.93
CA LYS A 6 -12.43 -2.46 6.69
C LYS A 6 -13.23 -3.75 6.45
N THR A 7 -12.99 -4.45 5.34
CA THR A 7 -13.73 -5.66 4.99
C THR A 7 -13.20 -6.91 5.71
N ARG A 8 -12.02 -6.89 6.34
CA ARG A 8 -11.35 -8.05 6.99
C ARG A 8 -11.18 -9.32 6.12
N LEU A 9 -11.56 -9.27 4.84
CA LEU A 9 -11.48 -10.40 3.91
C LEU A 9 -10.05 -10.66 3.42
N PHE A 10 -9.15 -9.68 3.53
CA PHE A 10 -7.80 -9.74 2.96
C PHE A 10 -6.71 -9.67 4.02
N SER A 11 -5.66 -10.47 3.84
CA SER A 11 -4.43 -10.38 4.65
C SER A 11 -3.71 -9.04 4.43
N LEU A 12 -2.90 -8.63 5.41
CA LEU A 12 -2.08 -7.40 5.33
C LEU A 12 -1.26 -7.34 4.03
N PHE A 13 -0.72 -8.49 3.58
CA PHE A 13 0.00 -8.60 2.32
C PHE A 13 -0.89 -8.32 1.10
N GLY A 14 -2.11 -8.87 1.08
CA GLY A 14 -3.07 -8.66 -0.01
C GLY A 14 -3.58 -7.22 -0.07
N ILE A 15 -3.85 -6.61 1.09
CA ILE A 15 -4.21 -5.18 1.19
C ILE A 15 -3.07 -4.30 0.66
N SER A 16 -1.83 -4.64 1.00
CA SER A 16 -0.66 -3.88 0.57
C SER A 16 -0.35 -4.07 -0.92
N ALA A 17 -0.46 -5.29 -1.45
CA ALA A 17 -0.34 -5.59 -2.88
C ALA A 17 -1.39 -4.82 -3.72
N ALA A 18 -2.66 -4.89 -3.31
CA ALA A 18 -3.72 -4.12 -3.94
C ALA A 18 -3.45 -2.61 -3.84
N GLY A 19 -3.00 -2.14 -2.67
CA GLY A 19 -2.58 -0.75 -2.47
C GLY A 19 -1.49 -0.31 -3.44
N GLY A 20 -0.46 -1.14 -3.67
CA GLY A 20 0.62 -0.88 -4.61
C GLY A 20 0.16 -0.81 -6.06
N ILE A 21 -0.76 -1.68 -6.48
CA ILE A 21 -1.39 -1.60 -7.81
C ILE A 21 -2.15 -0.28 -7.97
N PHE A 22 -3.02 0.06 -6.99
CA PHE A 22 -3.80 1.30 -7.05
C PHE A 22 -2.94 2.56 -6.99
N HIS A 23 -1.80 2.53 -6.30
CA HIS A 23 -0.84 3.63 -6.31
C HIS A 23 -0.31 3.89 -7.71
N ASN A 24 0.09 2.84 -8.42
CA ASN A 24 0.59 2.95 -9.80
C ASN A 24 -0.50 3.40 -10.77
N VAL A 25 -1.74 2.94 -10.58
CA VAL A 25 -2.90 3.44 -11.35
C VAL A 25 -3.09 4.94 -11.13
N GLY A 26 -3.09 5.40 -9.87
CA GLY A 26 -3.18 6.83 -9.55
C GLY A 26 -2.03 7.64 -10.15
N GLN A 27 -0.80 7.12 -10.06
CA GLN A 27 0.39 7.74 -10.65
C GLN A 27 0.25 7.90 -12.16
N VAL A 28 -0.19 6.86 -12.87
CA VAL A 28 -0.37 6.88 -14.33
C VAL A 28 -1.49 7.83 -14.74
N ILE A 29 -2.61 7.88 -13.99
CA ILE A 29 -3.69 8.85 -14.25
C ILE A 29 -3.14 10.27 -14.20
N VAL A 30 -2.43 10.63 -13.13
CA VAL A 30 -1.83 11.96 -12.98
C VAL A 30 -0.79 12.22 -14.06
N ALA A 31 0.07 11.24 -14.37
CA ALA A 31 1.07 11.37 -15.43
C ALA A 31 0.45 11.59 -16.81
N ALA A 32 -0.64 10.88 -17.13
CA ALA A 32 -1.36 11.06 -18.38
C ALA A 32 -2.02 12.44 -18.50
N CYS A 33 -2.51 13.00 -17.38
CA CYS A 33 -3.01 14.38 -17.35
C CYS A 33 -1.92 15.42 -17.58
N ILE A 34 -0.70 15.19 -17.07
CA ILE A 34 0.43 16.13 -17.19
C ILE A 34 1.09 16.06 -18.57
N VAL A 35 1.27 14.83 -19.10
CA VAL A 35 1.98 14.57 -20.36
C VAL A 35 1.02 14.60 -21.56
N GLU A 36 -0.29 14.69 -21.31
CA GLU A 36 -1.35 14.68 -22.33
C GLU A 36 -1.29 13.47 -23.28
N ASN A 37 -0.80 12.33 -22.77
CA ASN A 37 -0.61 11.12 -23.56
C ASN A 37 -1.28 9.92 -22.92
N ILE A 38 -2.39 9.46 -23.52
CA ILE A 38 -3.16 8.32 -23.05
C ILE A 38 -2.43 6.98 -23.25
N HIS A 39 -1.42 6.90 -24.12
CA HIS A 39 -0.65 5.66 -24.32
C HIS A 39 0.21 5.30 -23.10
N ILE A 40 0.39 6.20 -22.13
CA ILE A 40 1.07 5.88 -20.86
C ILE A 40 0.32 4.79 -20.08
N PHE A 41 -0.98 4.62 -20.30
CA PHE A 41 -1.74 3.52 -19.71
C PHE A 41 -1.26 2.13 -20.16
N LEU A 42 -0.54 2.02 -21.29
CA LEU A 42 0.05 0.75 -21.74
C LEU A 42 1.12 0.21 -20.79
N TYR A 43 1.68 1.05 -19.92
CA TYR A 43 2.62 0.62 -18.88
C TYR A 43 1.93 -0.07 -17.70
N LEU A 44 0.60 0.06 -17.57
CA LEU A 44 -0.15 -0.47 -16.41
C LEU A 44 0.05 -1.96 -16.15
N PRO A 45 0.08 -2.89 -17.13
CA PRO A 45 0.28 -4.31 -16.82
C PRO A 45 1.61 -4.56 -16.10
N VAL A 46 2.69 -3.95 -16.60
CA VAL A 46 4.03 -4.08 -15.99
C VAL A 46 4.08 -3.36 -14.64
N LEU A 47 3.53 -2.15 -14.57
CA LEU A 47 3.45 -1.41 -13.32
C LEU A 47 2.58 -2.11 -12.27
N SER A 48 1.49 -2.77 -12.64
CA SER A 48 0.64 -3.51 -11.71
C SER A 48 1.38 -4.69 -11.12
N LEU A 49 2.17 -5.42 -11.92
CA LEU A 49 3.03 -6.50 -11.41
C LEU A 49 4.10 -5.96 -10.45
N ALA A 50 4.79 -4.88 -10.83
CA ALA A 50 5.78 -4.23 -9.98
C ALA A 50 5.17 -3.66 -8.69
N GLY A 51 3.98 -3.05 -8.79
CA GLY A 51 3.22 -2.49 -7.68
C GLY A 51 2.71 -3.58 -6.74
N ALA A 52 2.25 -4.71 -7.26
CA ALA A 52 1.87 -5.86 -6.46
C ALA A 52 3.07 -6.43 -5.70
N GLY A 53 4.20 -6.65 -6.38
CA GLY A 53 5.43 -7.16 -5.77
C GLY A 53 5.97 -6.21 -4.68
N THR A 54 6.03 -4.91 -4.98
CA THR A 54 6.44 -3.89 -4.01
C THR A 54 5.45 -3.80 -2.85
N GLY A 55 4.15 -3.91 -3.11
CA GLY A 55 3.12 -3.94 -2.08
C GLY A 55 3.27 -5.15 -1.15
N ILE A 56 3.57 -6.34 -1.66
CA ILE A 56 3.86 -7.51 -0.80
C ILE A 56 5.07 -7.23 0.09
N LEU A 57 6.16 -6.71 -0.49
CA LEU A 57 7.38 -6.36 0.25
C LEU A 57 7.10 -5.33 1.35
N LEU A 58 6.32 -4.28 1.05
CA LEU A 58 5.88 -3.30 2.03
C LEU A 58 5.00 -3.92 3.13
N GLY A 59 4.15 -4.89 2.79
CA GLY A 59 3.38 -5.66 3.77
C GLY A 59 4.27 -6.43 4.75
N ILE A 60 5.37 -7.02 4.27
CA ILE A 60 6.37 -7.71 5.10
C ILE A 60 7.05 -6.69 6.03
N ILE A 61 7.59 -5.60 5.46
CA ILE A 61 8.26 -4.55 6.23
C ILE A 61 7.32 -3.97 7.29
N ALA A 62 6.08 -3.67 6.92
CA ALA A 62 5.07 -3.16 7.84
C ALA A 62 4.78 -4.13 8.98
N THR A 63 4.74 -5.44 8.71
CA THR A 63 4.56 -6.46 9.76
C THR A 63 5.68 -6.40 10.79
N PHE A 64 6.94 -6.42 10.33
CA PHE A 64 8.09 -6.30 11.23
C PHE A 64 8.09 -4.99 11.99
N THR A 65 7.88 -3.87 11.30
CA THR A 65 7.85 -2.54 11.92
C THR A 65 6.76 -2.44 13.00
N LEU A 66 5.55 -2.91 12.73
CA LEU A 66 4.45 -2.90 13.69
C LEU A 66 4.72 -3.79 14.90
N GLN A 67 5.36 -4.94 14.72
CA GLN A 67 5.77 -5.80 15.83
C GLN A 67 6.78 -5.13 16.76
N HIS A 68 7.72 -4.35 16.20
CA HIS A 68 8.71 -3.61 16.99
C HIS A 68 8.09 -2.39 17.67
N ILE A 69 7.26 -1.63 16.97
CA ILE A 69 6.56 -0.46 17.54
C ILE A 69 5.69 -0.88 18.73
N LYS A 70 4.97 -2.01 18.66
CA LYS A 70 4.15 -2.51 19.79
C LYS A 70 4.95 -2.82 21.06
N LYS A 71 6.25 -3.05 20.95
CA LYS A 71 7.14 -3.29 22.10
C LYS A 71 7.63 -2.00 22.76
N LEU A 72 7.48 -0.84 22.10
CA LEU A 72 7.91 0.42 22.69
C LEU A 72 7.07 0.77 23.92
N PRO A 73 7.70 1.20 25.03
CA PRO A 73 6.99 1.59 26.24
C PRO A 73 6.10 2.82 26.02
N LEU A 74 6.42 3.65 25.02
CA LEU A 74 5.64 4.83 24.64
C LEU A 74 4.22 4.47 24.18
N ILE A 75 4.09 3.41 23.37
CA ILE A 75 2.78 2.92 22.88
C ILE A 75 1.95 2.39 24.05
N LYS A 76 2.58 1.70 25.02
CA LYS A 76 1.88 1.24 26.23
C LYS A 76 1.36 2.41 27.06
N ARG A 77 2.15 3.46 27.24
CA ARG A 77 1.75 4.68 27.98
C ARG A 77 0.60 5.42 27.30
N LEU A 78 0.63 5.53 25.96
CA LEU A 78 -0.46 6.16 25.21
C LEU A 78 -1.79 5.42 25.40
N HIS A 79 -1.78 4.09 25.41
CA HIS A 79 -2.98 3.28 25.64
C HIS A 79 -3.47 3.35 27.10
N THR A 80 -2.64 3.77 28.06
CA THR A 80 -3.08 3.96 29.46
C THR A 80 -3.73 5.32 29.70
N LEU A 81 -3.52 6.29 28.79
CA LEU A 81 -4.02 7.66 28.89
C LEU A 81 -5.31 7.91 28.09
N SER A 82 -5.69 6.97 27.22
CA SER A 82 -6.94 6.96 26.43
C SER A 82 -8.00 6.10 27.09
#